data_AF-A0A544ZI47-F1
#
_entry.id   AF-A0A544ZI47-F1
#
_cell.length_a   1.000
_cell.length_b   1.000
_cell.length_c   1.000
_cell.angle_alpha   90.00
_cell.angle_beta   90.00
_cell.angle_gamma   90.00
#
_symmetry.space_group_name_H-M   'P 1'
#
loop_
_entity.id
_entity.type
_entity.pdbx_description
1 polymer ?
#
loop_
_entity_poly.entity_id
_entity_poly.type
_entity_poly.pdbx_seq_one_letter_code
_entity_poly.pdbx_strand_id
1 'polypeptide(L)'
;MPPHSVVHSGVLLPPGLLADVLAYLRRIGDLEPDEARLLLAGLRAEHEGVPMRLVWQRDHPGGGCHYDMLIPVGNGTVSVAFAPDRALPWPLRGSRNSGEQVVVRVNGMEVAMEQAMAVLDELWSDASVASRLVDAALVAHELSDDPVDLSPAELQDALDAFRRARGLLTVEATRAWMAERGLDHAGLEHIVAQEAGIARLRRRVAGDRADGLFAADLHSYERLCVLSLRYPRLEAARAAADRLRDGGADPLASAVAETLDHGADARLRRLFRAELGQGAANAAPGDVLGPYGPDPVVTQVVEVRPAVLDDATRRGIEQRLFEDWLAGRRREAHVEWVWGDARRTEAVNQALRAPATGGAATTAR
;
A
#
# COMPACT_ATOMS: atom_id res chain seq x y z
N MET A 1 -45.59 -20.87 45.82
CA MET A 1 -44.15 -20.69 46.08
C MET A 1 -43.90 -19.21 46.29
N PRO A 2 -43.22 -18.79 47.37
CA PRO A 2 -43.02 -17.38 47.65
C PRO A 2 -41.96 -16.80 46.70
N PRO A 3 -42.01 -15.49 46.38
CA PRO A 3 -40.92 -14.83 45.70
C PRO A 3 -39.73 -14.73 46.66
N HIS A 4 -38.57 -15.21 46.23
CA HIS A 4 -37.31 -14.93 46.91
C HIS A 4 -37.01 -13.44 46.79
N SER A 5 -37.32 -12.68 47.85
CA SER A 5 -36.74 -11.37 48.08
C SER A 5 -35.23 -11.54 48.27
N VAL A 6 -34.47 -11.32 47.20
CA VAL A 6 -33.04 -11.07 47.32
C VAL A 6 -32.90 -9.68 47.90
N VAL A 7 -32.55 -9.62 49.18
CA VAL A 7 -32.13 -8.40 49.85
C VAL A 7 -30.86 -7.93 49.15
N HIS A 8 -30.98 -6.95 48.24
CA HIS A 8 -29.84 -6.20 47.75
C HIS A 8 -29.34 -5.31 48.87
N SER A 9 -28.52 -5.89 49.76
CA SER A 9 -27.66 -5.10 50.63
C SER A 9 -26.81 -4.23 49.72
N GLY A 10 -27.07 -2.92 49.72
CA GLY A 10 -26.26 -1.96 48.99
C GLY A 10 -24.83 -2.08 49.47
N VAL A 11 -23.97 -2.70 48.66
CA VAL A 11 -22.53 -2.75 48.91
C VAL A 11 -22.02 -1.34 48.68
N LEU A 12 -22.04 -0.54 49.75
CA LEU A 12 -21.37 0.75 49.79
C LEU A 12 -19.88 0.48 49.77
N LEU A 13 -19.15 1.21 48.92
CA LEU A 13 -17.69 1.16 48.89
C LEU A 13 -17.16 1.49 50.29
N PRO A 14 -16.19 0.73 50.84
CA PRO A 14 -15.54 1.06 52.09
C PRO A 14 -15.01 2.50 52.08
N PRO A 15 -15.12 3.23 53.21
CA PRO A 15 -14.51 4.55 53.33
C PRO A 15 -13.01 4.47 53.01
N GLY A 16 -12.51 5.40 52.19
CA GLY A 16 -11.09 5.49 51.84
C GLY A 16 -10.65 4.67 50.62
N LEU A 17 -11.41 3.65 50.21
CA LEU A 17 -11.03 2.76 49.10
C LEU A 17 -10.67 3.51 47.82
N LEU A 18 -11.48 4.49 47.39
CA LEU A 18 -11.20 5.25 46.16
C LEU A 18 -9.91 6.08 46.26
N ALA A 19 -9.59 6.60 47.45
CA ALA A 19 -8.36 7.35 47.69
C ALA A 19 -7.14 6.43 47.63
N ASP A 20 -7.23 5.24 48.23
CA ASP A 20 -6.16 4.24 48.22
C ASP A 20 -5.93 3.67 46.83
N VAL A 21 -7.01 3.43 46.06
CA VAL A 21 -6.94 3.04 44.65
C VAL A 21 -6.27 4.12 43.82
N LEU A 22 -6.62 5.40 44.03
CA LEU A 22 -5.98 6.50 43.30
C LEU A 22 -4.49 6.63 43.66
N ALA A 23 -4.14 6.49 44.94
CA ALA A 23 -2.75 6.49 45.39
C ALA A 23 -1.96 5.31 44.79
N TYR A 24 -2.57 4.13 44.73
CA TYR A 24 -2.03 2.95 44.07
C TYR A 24 -1.78 3.19 42.58
N LEU A 25 -2.77 3.69 41.83
CA LEU A 25 -2.66 3.96 40.39
C LEU A 25 -1.55 4.98 40.08
N ARG A 26 -1.42 6.02 40.90
CA ARG A 26 -0.32 7.02 40.79
C ARG A 26 1.06 6.41 41.00
N ARG A 27 1.17 5.39 41.87
CA ARG A 27 2.44 4.74 42.21
C ARG A 27 2.91 3.79 41.12
N ILE A 28 2.00 3.14 40.41
CA ILE A 28 2.34 2.11 39.40
C ILE A 28 2.50 2.66 37.98
N GLY A 29 2.36 3.97 37.76
CA GLY A 29 2.27 4.58 36.43
C GLY A 29 3.46 4.32 35.49
N ASP A 30 4.64 4.05 36.05
CA ASP A 30 5.87 3.75 35.28
C ASP A 30 6.30 2.28 35.37
N LEU A 31 5.49 1.41 35.99
CA LEU A 31 5.82 -0.01 36.18
C LEU A 31 5.28 -0.87 35.04
N GLU A 32 5.93 -2.01 34.81
CA GLU A 32 5.41 -3.04 33.91
C GLU A 32 4.23 -3.81 34.53
N PRO A 33 3.33 -4.40 33.72
CA PRO A 33 2.08 -4.97 34.21
C PRO A 33 2.23 -6.05 35.28
N ASP A 34 3.28 -6.86 35.20
CA ASP A 34 3.52 -7.93 36.16
C ASP A 34 3.98 -7.40 37.52
N GLU A 35 4.79 -6.34 37.53
CA GLU A 35 5.21 -5.64 38.75
C GLU A 35 4.02 -4.91 39.40
N ALA A 36 3.21 -4.22 38.59
CA ALA A 36 2.00 -3.57 39.06
C ALA A 36 1.04 -4.57 39.73
N ARG A 37 0.84 -5.75 39.12
CA ARG A 37 0.01 -6.83 39.68
C ARG A 37 0.52 -7.37 41.01
N LEU A 38 1.84 -7.48 41.20
CA LEU A 38 2.41 -7.89 42.48
C LEU A 38 2.06 -6.90 43.59
N LEU A 39 2.13 -5.60 43.31
CA LEU A 39 1.78 -4.55 44.27
C LEU A 39 0.29 -4.49 44.58
N LEU A 40 -0.57 -5.01 43.70
CA LEU A 40 -2.03 -5.05 43.91
C LEU A 40 -2.42 -5.93 45.11
N ALA A 41 -1.61 -6.95 45.43
CA ALA A 41 -1.88 -7.84 46.55
C ALA A 41 -1.95 -7.10 47.89
N GLY A 42 -1.11 -6.08 48.09
CA GLY A 42 -1.14 -5.24 49.30
C GLY A 42 -2.44 -4.45 49.43
N LEU A 43 -2.88 -3.80 48.34
CA LEU A 43 -4.14 -3.06 48.32
C LEU A 43 -5.36 -3.96 48.58
N ARG A 44 -5.34 -5.18 48.04
CA ARG A 44 -6.41 -6.18 48.29
C ARG A 44 -6.43 -6.70 49.73
N ALA A 45 -5.27 -6.77 50.39
CA ALA A 45 -5.19 -7.16 51.80
C ALA A 45 -5.72 -6.04 52.72
N GLU A 46 -5.48 -4.78 52.38
CA GLU A 46 -6.00 -3.61 53.11
C GLU A 46 -7.53 -3.45 52.96
N HIS A 47 -8.09 -3.90 51.84
CA HIS A 47 -9.51 -3.84 51.52
C HIS A 47 -10.09 -5.24 51.27
N GLU A 48 -10.00 -6.11 52.29
CA GLU A 48 -10.45 -7.49 52.21
C GLU A 48 -11.94 -7.58 51.83
N GLY A 49 -12.26 -8.51 50.93
CA GLY A 49 -13.64 -8.74 50.45
C GLY A 49 -14.10 -7.80 49.34
N VAL A 50 -13.29 -6.81 48.94
CA VAL A 50 -13.59 -5.96 47.77
C VAL A 50 -12.97 -6.56 46.50
N PRO A 51 -13.77 -7.01 45.52
CA PRO A 51 -13.23 -7.44 44.24
C PRO A 51 -12.61 -6.25 43.51
N MET A 52 -11.36 -6.41 43.07
CA MET A 52 -10.62 -5.40 42.32
C MET A 52 -9.97 -6.03 41.11
N ARG A 53 -10.11 -5.43 39.94
CA ARG A 53 -9.46 -5.89 38.70
C ARG A 53 -8.66 -4.74 38.09
N LEU A 54 -7.34 -4.93 38.05
CA LEU A 54 -6.45 -4.06 37.31
C LEU A 54 -6.49 -4.43 35.83
N VAL A 55 -6.82 -3.46 35.00
CA VAL A 55 -6.70 -3.56 33.53
C VAL A 55 -5.65 -2.57 33.06
N TRP A 56 -5.01 -2.87 31.96
CA TRP A 56 -3.94 -2.03 31.41
C TRP A 56 -3.93 -2.06 29.89
N GLN A 57 -3.36 -1.00 29.32
CA GLN A 57 -3.11 -0.87 27.88
C GLN A 57 -1.79 -0.14 27.69
N ARG A 58 -1.06 -0.53 26.63
CA ARG A 58 0.18 0.16 26.22
C ARG A 58 -0.13 1.14 25.09
N ASP A 59 0.43 2.35 25.15
CA ASP A 59 0.18 3.41 24.14
C ASP A 59 0.67 3.01 22.73
N HIS A 60 1.86 2.42 22.64
CA HIS A 60 2.47 1.91 21.41
C HIS A 60 3.50 0.81 21.76
N PRO A 61 4.00 0.03 20.79
CA PRO A 61 5.13 -0.89 21.04
C PRO A 61 6.31 -0.13 21.66
N GLY A 62 6.72 -0.51 22.87
CA GLY A 62 7.78 0.17 23.65
C GLY A 62 7.35 1.42 24.44
N GLY A 63 6.08 1.80 24.41
CA GLY A 63 5.54 2.92 25.19
C GLY A 63 5.15 2.55 26.62
N GLY A 64 4.76 3.56 27.41
CA GLY A 64 4.30 3.36 28.80
C GLY A 64 2.97 2.61 28.91
N CYS A 65 2.75 1.99 30.07
CA CYS A 65 1.51 1.30 30.41
C CYS A 65 0.56 2.25 31.16
N HIS A 66 -0.71 2.26 30.77
CA HIS A 66 -1.78 2.95 31.48
C HIS A 66 -2.63 1.94 32.23
N TYR A 67 -3.10 2.32 33.42
CA TYR A 67 -3.79 1.44 34.34
C TYR A 67 -5.13 2.01 34.79
N ASP A 68 -6.15 1.16 34.75
CA ASP A 68 -7.47 1.43 35.32
C ASP A 68 -7.82 0.35 36.35
N MET A 69 -8.43 0.78 37.46
CA MET A 69 -8.95 -0.11 38.48
C MET A 69 -10.45 -0.27 38.33
N LEU A 70 -10.90 -1.51 38.11
CA LEU A 70 -12.31 -1.86 38.04
C LEU A 70 -12.78 -2.47 39.37
N ILE A 71 -13.81 -1.87 39.96
CA ILE A 71 -14.39 -2.26 41.25
C ILE A 71 -15.89 -2.54 41.05
N PRO A 72 -16.30 -3.82 41.03
CA PRO A 72 -17.72 -4.17 41.01
C PRO A 72 -18.47 -3.64 42.24
N VAL A 73 -19.59 -2.95 42.03
CA VAL A 73 -20.44 -2.39 43.09
C VAL A 73 -21.92 -2.63 42.77
N GLY A 74 -22.59 -3.48 43.56
CA GLY A 74 -23.99 -3.82 43.33
C GLY A 74 -24.22 -4.40 41.93
N ASN A 75 -25.00 -3.69 41.11
CA ASN A 75 -25.30 -4.04 39.71
C ASN A 75 -24.43 -3.31 38.68
N GLY A 76 -23.36 -2.63 39.10
CA GLY A 76 -22.48 -1.86 38.23
C GLY A 76 -21.00 -2.07 38.55
N THR A 77 -20.16 -1.31 37.86
CA THR A 77 -18.70 -1.30 38.04
C THR A 77 -18.23 0.15 38.10
N VAL A 78 -17.47 0.49 39.13
CA VAL A 78 -16.74 1.75 39.20
C VAL A 78 -15.39 1.54 38.53
N SER A 79 -15.07 2.38 37.54
CA SER A 79 -13.72 2.48 36.98
C SER A 79 -13.02 3.70 37.56
N VAL A 80 -11.82 3.49 38.10
CA VAL A 80 -10.93 4.57 38.55
C VAL A 80 -9.71 4.56 37.66
N ALA A 81 -9.43 5.70 37.05
CA ALA A 81 -8.27 5.90 36.17
C ALA A 81 -7.46 7.10 36.67
N PHE A 82 -6.14 7.02 36.55
CA PHE A 82 -5.26 8.15 36.72
C PHE A 82 -4.46 8.34 35.45
N ALA A 83 -4.51 9.55 34.89
CA ALA A 83 -3.71 9.94 33.74
C ALA A 83 -2.88 11.18 34.12
N PRO A 84 -1.54 11.16 33.97
CA PRO A 84 -0.73 12.36 34.12
C PRO A 84 -1.08 13.41 33.05
N ASP A 85 -0.68 14.67 33.23
CA ASP A 85 -1.06 15.84 32.39
C ASP A 85 -0.91 15.65 30.86
N ARG A 86 -0.09 14.70 30.43
CA ARG A 86 0.19 14.35 29.03
C ARG A 86 -0.65 13.19 28.46
N ALA A 87 -1.55 12.62 29.26
CA ALA A 87 -2.28 11.40 28.94
C ALA A 87 -3.79 11.58 29.18
N LEU A 88 -4.61 10.93 28.37
CA LEU A 88 -6.06 10.88 28.60
C LEU A 88 -6.42 9.64 29.45
N PRO A 89 -7.41 9.71 30.34
CA PRO A 89 -8.00 8.53 30.97
C PRO A 89 -8.59 7.58 29.93
N TRP A 90 -8.51 6.26 30.14
CA TRP A 90 -8.94 5.23 29.18
C TRP A 90 -10.36 5.45 28.61
N PRO A 91 -11.39 5.85 29.38
CA PRO A 91 -12.73 6.12 28.85
C PRO A 91 -12.79 7.27 27.83
N LEU A 92 -11.79 8.15 27.83
CA LEU A 92 -11.69 9.30 26.91
C LEU A 92 -10.79 9.03 25.72
N ARG A 93 -10.06 7.91 25.69
CA ARG A 93 -9.18 7.54 24.57
C ARG A 93 -9.95 7.03 23.36
N GLY A 94 -11.16 6.47 23.55
CA GLY A 94 -12.05 6.14 22.43
C GLY A 94 -12.86 7.34 21.88
N SER A 95 -12.86 8.49 22.56
CA SER A 95 -13.68 9.66 22.20
C SER A 95 -12.88 10.85 21.65
N ARG A 96 -11.54 10.84 21.77
CA ARG A 96 -10.66 11.86 21.19
C ARG A 96 -9.30 11.29 20.80
N ASN A 97 -9.21 10.69 19.61
CA ASN A 97 -7.92 10.54 18.95
C ASN A 97 -7.56 11.81 18.19
N SER A 98 -7.36 12.93 18.89
CA SER A 98 -6.91 14.18 18.27
C SER A 98 -5.48 14.09 17.69
N GLY A 99 -4.71 13.06 18.05
CA GLY A 99 -3.45 12.71 17.38
C GLY A 99 -3.60 11.75 16.18
N GLU A 100 -4.68 10.97 16.09
CA GLU A 100 -4.96 10.12 14.91
C GLU A 100 -5.82 10.85 13.87
N GLN A 101 -6.39 11.99 14.24
CA GLN A 101 -7.08 12.90 13.33
C GLN A 101 -6.12 13.83 12.61
N VAL A 102 -4.81 13.87 12.88
CA VAL A 102 -3.88 14.72 12.12
C VAL A 102 -2.97 13.83 11.27
N VAL A 103 -3.22 13.83 9.96
CA VAL A 103 -2.49 12.98 9.01
C VAL A 103 -1.15 13.59 8.64
N VAL A 104 -1.08 14.91 8.53
CA VAL A 104 0.16 15.62 8.25
C VAL A 104 0.12 17.02 8.86
N ARG A 105 1.28 17.51 9.33
CA ARG A 105 1.45 18.92 9.69
C ARG A 105 2.35 19.62 8.68
N VAL A 106 1.89 20.72 8.09
CA VAL A 106 2.67 21.53 7.15
C VAL A 106 2.74 22.95 7.68
N ASN A 107 3.94 23.43 8.03
CA ASN A 107 4.15 24.77 8.60
C ASN A 107 3.28 25.08 9.83
N GLY A 108 3.02 24.08 10.67
CA GLY A 108 2.16 24.22 11.86
C GLY A 108 0.65 24.14 11.57
N MET A 109 0.24 24.01 10.31
CA MET A 109 -1.14 23.67 9.95
C MET A 109 -1.34 22.16 10.05
N GLU A 110 -2.35 21.75 10.80
CA GLU A 110 -2.74 20.36 10.92
C GLU A 110 -3.72 20.00 9.81
N VAL A 111 -3.39 18.98 9.02
CA VAL A 111 -4.32 18.39 8.06
C VAL A 111 -5.06 17.28 8.78
N ALA A 112 -6.37 17.46 8.90
CA ALA A 112 -7.20 16.51 9.59
C ALA A 112 -7.40 15.22 8.76
N MET A 113 -7.70 14.08 9.40
CA MET A 113 -8.05 12.83 8.72
C MET A 113 -9.24 13.06 7.80
N GLU A 114 -10.22 13.87 8.20
CA GLU A 114 -11.37 14.22 7.36
C GLU A 114 -10.92 14.97 6.08
N GLN A 115 -9.91 15.83 6.18
CA GLN A 115 -9.35 16.55 5.03
C GLN A 115 -8.49 15.62 4.16
N ALA A 116 -7.71 14.73 4.77
CA ALA A 116 -6.97 13.70 4.04
C ALA A 116 -7.93 12.75 3.32
N MET A 117 -9.01 12.33 3.97
CA MET A 117 -10.07 11.51 3.38
C MET A 117 -10.80 12.25 2.26
N ALA A 118 -10.97 13.57 2.33
CA ALA A 118 -11.51 14.37 1.22
C ALA A 118 -10.58 14.40 0.00
N VAL A 119 -9.25 14.37 0.20
CA VAL A 119 -8.27 14.21 -0.89
C VAL A 119 -8.26 12.77 -1.40
N LEU A 120 -8.36 11.78 -0.50
CA LEU A 120 -8.49 10.38 -0.87
C LEU A 120 -9.82 10.10 -1.59
N ASP A 121 -10.83 10.96 -1.41
CA ASP A 121 -12.09 10.88 -2.14
C ASP A 121 -11.90 11.12 -3.65
N GLU A 122 -10.85 11.83 -4.06
CA GLU A 122 -10.45 11.91 -5.48
C GLU A 122 -9.99 10.55 -6.01
N LEU A 123 -9.53 9.62 -5.16
CA LEU A 123 -9.17 8.26 -5.57
C LEU A 123 -10.38 7.46 -6.07
N TRP A 124 -11.62 7.82 -5.69
CA TRP A 124 -12.81 7.21 -6.27
C TRP A 124 -12.96 7.50 -7.77
N SER A 125 -12.34 8.58 -8.25
CA SER A 125 -12.35 8.93 -9.68
C SER A 125 -11.31 8.17 -10.50
N ASP A 126 -10.32 7.54 -9.85
CA ASP A 126 -9.25 6.79 -10.50
C ASP A 126 -9.26 5.31 -10.05
N ALA A 127 -9.97 4.49 -10.83
CA ALA A 127 -10.03 3.04 -10.63
C ALA A 127 -8.64 2.36 -10.66
N SER A 128 -7.60 3.00 -11.22
CA SER A 128 -6.25 2.45 -11.22
C SER A 128 -5.61 2.46 -9.83
N VAL A 129 -5.86 3.48 -9.02
CA VAL A 129 -5.36 3.54 -7.64
C VAL A 129 -6.08 2.53 -6.76
N ALA A 130 -7.40 2.42 -6.90
CA ALA A 130 -8.18 1.39 -6.22
C ALA A 130 -7.68 -0.03 -6.59
N SER A 131 -7.41 -0.28 -7.87
CA SER A 131 -6.84 -1.56 -8.33
C SER A 131 -5.50 -1.85 -7.67
N ARG A 132 -4.61 -0.86 -7.57
CA ARG A 132 -3.29 -1.01 -6.93
C ARG A 132 -3.40 -1.33 -5.43
N LEU A 133 -4.35 -0.73 -4.72
CA LEU A 133 -4.59 -1.02 -3.30
C LEU A 133 -5.09 -2.45 -3.10
N VAL A 134 -6.07 -2.87 -3.91
CA VAL A 134 -6.58 -4.24 -3.87
C VAL A 134 -5.49 -5.24 -4.26
N ASP A 135 -4.67 -4.95 -5.26
CA ASP A 135 -3.54 -5.79 -5.64
C ASP A 135 -2.53 -5.95 -4.51
N ALA A 136 -2.18 -4.86 -3.84
CA ALA A 136 -1.29 -4.91 -2.69
C ALA A 136 -1.86 -5.79 -1.57
N ALA A 137 -3.16 -5.70 -1.30
CA ALA A 137 -3.83 -6.53 -0.30
C ALA A 137 -3.88 -8.01 -0.71
N LEU A 138 -4.18 -8.31 -1.98
CA LEU A 138 -4.18 -9.68 -2.50
C LEU A 138 -2.80 -10.32 -2.44
N VAL A 139 -1.76 -9.57 -2.81
CA VAL A 139 -0.37 -10.03 -2.71
C VAL A 139 0.02 -10.26 -1.26
N ALA A 140 -0.31 -9.33 -0.36
CA ALA A 140 -0.03 -9.48 1.07
C ALA A 140 -0.72 -10.71 1.68
N HIS A 141 -1.97 -10.98 1.29
CA HIS A 141 -2.71 -12.16 1.73
C HIS A 141 -2.05 -13.46 1.24
N GLU A 142 -1.65 -13.53 -0.03
CA GLU A 142 -0.97 -14.72 -0.57
C GLU A 142 0.42 -14.94 0.05
N LEU A 143 1.11 -13.86 0.40
CA LEU A 143 2.38 -13.93 1.13
C LEU A 143 2.20 -14.22 2.63
N SER A 144 1.03 -13.95 3.23
CA SER A 144 0.76 -14.35 4.62
C SER A 144 0.45 -15.85 4.73
N ASP A 145 -0.21 -16.41 3.72
CA ASP A 145 -0.58 -17.83 3.68
C ASP A 145 0.65 -18.72 3.38
N ASP A 146 1.61 -18.20 2.62
CA ASP A 146 2.90 -18.84 2.38
C ASP A 146 4.05 -17.84 2.56
N PRO A 147 4.46 -17.60 3.82
CA PRO A 147 5.51 -16.64 4.13
C PRO A 147 6.83 -17.09 3.51
N VAL A 148 7.47 -16.16 2.80
CA VAL A 148 8.79 -16.41 2.21
C VAL A 148 9.84 -16.34 3.30
N ASP A 149 10.21 -17.51 3.81
CA ASP A 149 11.37 -17.68 4.68
C ASP A 149 12.64 -17.62 3.83
N LEU A 150 13.36 -16.51 3.90
CA LEU A 150 14.64 -16.32 3.23
C LEU A 150 15.75 -16.75 4.18
N SER A 151 16.62 -17.65 3.73
CA SER A 151 17.86 -17.89 4.44
C SER A 151 18.71 -16.62 4.50
N PRO A 152 19.65 -16.48 5.46
CA PRO A 152 20.51 -15.31 5.56
C PRO A 152 21.29 -15.01 4.27
N ALA A 153 21.68 -16.04 3.52
CA ALA A 153 22.35 -15.88 2.23
C ALA A 153 21.41 -15.30 1.16
N GLU A 154 20.17 -15.80 1.08
CA GLU A 154 19.18 -15.30 0.13
C GLU A 154 18.75 -13.86 0.45
N LEU A 155 18.65 -13.50 1.73
CA LEU A 155 18.38 -12.12 2.15
C LEU A 155 19.51 -11.18 1.75
N GLN A 156 20.77 -11.61 1.90
CA GLN A 156 21.93 -10.84 1.48
C GLN A 156 21.95 -10.63 -0.04
N ASP A 157 21.69 -11.69 -0.82
CA ASP A 157 21.60 -11.60 -2.29
C ASP A 157 20.47 -10.65 -2.73
N ALA A 158 19.33 -10.71 -2.03
CA ALA A 158 18.20 -9.82 -2.26
C ALA A 158 18.53 -8.36 -1.90
N LEU A 159 19.25 -8.11 -0.80
CA LEU A 159 19.73 -6.79 -0.41
C LEU A 159 20.67 -6.21 -1.46
N ASP A 160 21.59 -7.01 -1.98
CA ASP A 160 22.53 -6.56 -3.00
C ASP A 160 21.83 -6.29 -4.34
N ALA A 161 20.85 -7.10 -4.72
CA ALA A 161 20.00 -6.84 -5.88
C ALA A 161 19.16 -5.57 -5.71
N PHE A 162 18.56 -5.37 -4.53
CA PHE A 162 17.80 -4.19 -4.16
C PHE A 162 18.65 -2.92 -4.28
N ARG A 163 19.88 -2.97 -3.75
CA ARG A 163 20.84 -1.86 -3.82
C ARG A 163 21.26 -1.56 -5.26
N ARG A 164 21.59 -2.58 -6.06
CA ARG A 164 21.95 -2.42 -7.47
C ARG A 164 20.82 -1.78 -8.28
N ALA A 165 19.58 -2.26 -8.11
CA ALA A 165 18.42 -1.73 -8.81
C ALA A 165 18.14 -0.24 -8.52
N ARG A 166 18.56 0.24 -7.35
CA ARG A 166 18.34 1.62 -6.88
C ARG A 166 19.59 2.50 -6.92
N GLY A 167 20.70 2.00 -7.46
CA GLY A 167 21.98 2.72 -7.49
C GLY A 167 22.61 2.95 -6.11
N LEU A 168 22.19 2.21 -5.08
CA LEU A 168 22.67 2.31 -3.69
C LEU A 168 23.99 1.52 -3.50
N LEU A 169 24.96 1.81 -4.36
CA LEU A 169 26.19 1.02 -4.49
C LEU A 169 27.17 1.24 -3.33
N THR A 170 26.96 2.27 -2.50
CA THR A 170 27.78 2.58 -1.32
C THR A 170 26.98 2.45 -0.03
N VAL A 171 27.70 2.31 1.09
CA VAL A 171 27.08 2.26 2.43
C VAL A 171 26.46 3.61 2.76
N GLU A 172 27.11 4.70 2.39
CA GLU A 172 26.65 6.08 2.60
C GLU A 172 25.35 6.35 1.85
N ALA A 173 25.26 5.94 0.58
CA ALA A 173 24.04 6.10 -0.22
C ALA A 173 22.89 5.27 0.37
N THR A 174 23.17 4.06 0.84
CA THR A 174 22.16 3.20 1.48
C THR A 174 21.67 3.84 2.79
N ARG A 175 22.57 4.34 3.63
CA ARG A 175 22.22 5.02 4.89
C ARG A 175 21.42 6.31 4.65
N ALA A 176 21.80 7.11 3.66
CA ALA A 176 21.05 8.31 3.30
C ALA A 176 19.63 7.96 2.84
N TRP A 177 19.50 6.96 1.95
CA TRP A 177 18.20 6.47 1.48
C TRP A 177 17.30 5.95 2.61
N MET A 178 17.89 5.25 3.59
CA MET A 178 17.20 4.77 4.79
C MET A 178 16.79 5.95 5.69
N ALA A 179 17.68 6.90 5.94
CA ALA A 179 17.42 8.07 6.77
C ALA A 179 16.32 8.97 6.18
N GLU A 180 16.33 9.20 4.87
CA GLU A 180 15.26 9.91 4.14
C GLU A 180 13.88 9.26 4.33
N ARG A 181 13.85 7.96 4.61
CA ARG A 181 12.63 7.15 4.76
C ARG A 181 12.34 6.77 6.21
N GLY A 182 13.14 7.25 7.17
CA GLY A 182 13.00 6.90 8.58
C GLY A 182 13.18 5.41 8.87
N LEU A 183 13.96 4.70 8.05
CA LEU A 183 14.17 3.25 8.17
C LEU A 183 15.42 2.93 8.98
N ASP A 184 15.32 1.95 9.86
CA ASP A 184 16.46 1.25 10.43
C ASP A 184 16.78 -0.01 9.62
N HIS A 185 17.80 -0.76 10.05
CA HIS A 185 18.26 -1.93 9.32
C HIS A 185 17.18 -3.04 9.23
N ALA A 186 16.44 -3.26 10.32
CA ALA A 186 15.34 -4.21 10.35
C ALA A 186 14.22 -3.80 9.38
N GLY A 187 13.90 -2.51 9.29
CA GLY A 187 12.96 -1.96 8.31
C GLY A 187 13.41 -2.16 6.87
N LEU A 188 14.71 -2.02 6.59
CA LEU A 188 15.28 -2.33 5.27
C LEU A 188 15.17 -3.82 4.95
N GLU A 189 15.56 -4.70 5.86
CA GLU A 189 15.45 -6.15 5.69
C GLU A 189 14.00 -6.57 5.42
N HIS A 190 13.04 -5.98 6.15
CA HIS A 190 11.62 -6.23 5.94
C HIS A 190 11.17 -5.84 4.53
N ILE A 191 11.55 -4.65 4.04
CA ILE A 191 11.22 -4.21 2.66
C ILE A 191 11.83 -5.16 1.63
N VAL A 192 13.08 -5.57 1.82
CA VAL A 192 13.76 -6.48 0.90
C VAL A 192 13.11 -7.87 0.90
N ALA A 193 12.77 -8.39 2.07
CA ALA A 193 12.06 -9.66 2.19
C ALA A 193 10.70 -9.62 1.50
N GLN A 194 9.96 -8.51 1.64
CA GLN A 194 8.70 -8.30 0.92
C GLN A 194 8.91 -8.28 -0.61
N GLU A 195 9.89 -7.53 -1.13
CA GLU A 195 10.17 -7.50 -2.58
C GLU A 195 10.60 -8.86 -3.13
N ALA A 196 11.46 -9.58 -2.40
CA ALA A 196 11.87 -10.93 -2.74
C ALA A 196 10.68 -11.91 -2.71
N GLY A 197 9.78 -11.75 -1.74
CA GLY A 197 8.56 -12.52 -1.64
C GLY A 197 7.65 -12.35 -2.86
N ILE A 198 7.42 -11.10 -3.27
CA ILE A 198 6.66 -10.77 -4.49
C ILE A 198 7.33 -11.38 -5.73
N ALA A 199 8.66 -11.28 -5.85
CA ALA A 199 9.39 -11.84 -6.98
C ALA A 199 9.31 -13.38 -7.02
N ARG A 200 9.29 -14.05 -5.86
CA ARG A 200 9.09 -15.51 -5.78
C ARG A 200 7.67 -15.90 -6.13
N LEU A 201 6.67 -15.18 -5.61
CA LEU A 201 5.27 -15.37 -5.95
C LEU A 201 5.05 -15.23 -7.46
N ARG A 202 5.62 -14.19 -8.08
CA ARG A 202 5.57 -13.98 -9.53
C ARG A 202 6.12 -15.15 -10.32
N ARG A 203 7.32 -15.64 -9.95
CA ARG A 203 7.93 -16.82 -10.58
C ARG A 203 7.07 -18.08 -10.41
N ARG A 204 6.47 -18.28 -9.23
CA ARG A 204 5.54 -19.40 -8.98
C ARG A 204 4.29 -19.33 -9.84
N VAL A 205 3.67 -18.16 -9.92
CA VAL A 205 2.47 -17.93 -10.75
C VAL A 205 2.77 -18.17 -12.23
N ALA A 206 3.94 -17.73 -12.69
CA ALA A 206 4.38 -17.97 -14.05
C ALA A 206 4.70 -19.45 -14.32
N GLY A 207 5.42 -20.10 -13.40
CA GLY A 207 5.87 -21.49 -13.52
C GLY A 207 6.54 -21.76 -14.88
N ASP A 208 6.26 -22.92 -15.45
CA ASP A 208 6.76 -23.31 -16.77
C ASP A 208 6.00 -22.65 -17.94
N ARG A 209 4.97 -21.83 -17.66
CA ARG A 209 4.14 -21.21 -18.69
C ARG A 209 4.89 -20.12 -19.45
N ALA A 210 5.96 -19.55 -18.87
CA ALA A 210 6.73 -18.50 -19.51
C ALA A 210 7.39 -18.98 -20.82
N ASP A 211 8.00 -20.17 -20.78
CA ASP A 211 8.62 -20.78 -21.96
C ASP A 211 7.58 -21.14 -23.03
N GLY A 212 6.45 -21.71 -22.61
CA GLY A 212 5.35 -22.06 -23.51
C GLY A 212 4.72 -20.85 -24.20
N LEU A 213 4.51 -19.76 -23.47
CA LEU A 213 3.98 -18.51 -24.04
C LEU A 213 4.97 -17.86 -25.01
N PHE A 214 6.26 -17.83 -24.66
CA PHE A 214 7.29 -17.32 -25.57
C PHE A 214 7.31 -18.10 -26.89
N ALA A 215 7.28 -19.43 -26.81
CA ALA A 215 7.29 -20.29 -28.00
C ALA A 215 6.01 -20.17 -28.84
N ALA A 216 4.86 -19.93 -28.22
CA ALA A 216 3.58 -19.81 -28.90
C ALA A 216 3.44 -18.50 -29.70
N ASP A 217 4.09 -17.42 -29.27
CA ASP A 217 3.96 -16.10 -29.91
C ASP A 217 5.27 -15.30 -29.83
N LEU A 218 6.30 -15.79 -30.51
CA LEU A 218 7.61 -15.12 -30.60
C LEU A 218 7.50 -13.67 -31.07
N HIS A 219 6.57 -13.41 -31.98
CA HIS A 219 6.40 -12.10 -32.60
C HIS A 219 5.95 -11.03 -31.59
N SER A 220 5.05 -11.40 -30.69
CA SER A 220 4.63 -10.53 -29.58
C SER A 220 5.75 -10.12 -28.64
N TYR A 221 6.84 -10.89 -28.57
CA TYR A 221 7.99 -10.65 -27.69
C TYR A 221 9.20 -10.05 -28.41
N GLU A 222 9.05 -9.59 -29.66
CA GLU A 222 10.05 -8.74 -30.28
C GLU A 222 10.23 -7.46 -29.46
N ARG A 223 11.49 -7.02 -29.32
CA ARG A 223 11.83 -5.82 -28.54
C ARG A 223 11.86 -4.62 -29.46
N LEU A 224 11.00 -3.66 -29.20
CA LEU A 224 10.93 -2.40 -29.94
C LEU A 224 11.63 -1.31 -29.14
N CYS A 225 12.48 -0.55 -29.82
CA CYS A 225 12.90 0.77 -29.37
C CYS A 225 11.96 1.77 -30.02
N VAL A 226 11.22 2.53 -29.23
CA VAL A 226 10.24 3.50 -29.73
C VAL A 226 10.47 4.87 -29.14
N LEU A 227 10.17 5.90 -29.93
CA LEU A 227 10.04 7.26 -29.48
C LEU A 227 8.55 7.54 -29.24
N SER A 228 8.17 7.81 -27.99
CA SER A 228 6.83 8.22 -27.61
C SER A 228 6.77 9.74 -27.45
N LEU A 229 5.87 10.38 -28.18
CA LEU A 229 5.65 11.82 -28.17
C LEU A 229 4.25 12.08 -27.61
N ARG A 230 4.19 12.60 -26.39
CA ARG A 230 2.93 12.97 -25.74
C ARG A 230 2.62 14.44 -25.99
N TYR A 231 1.38 14.70 -26.40
CA TYR A 231 0.90 16.04 -26.68
C TYR A 231 -0.21 16.45 -25.71
N PRO A 232 -0.36 17.76 -25.44
CA PRO A 232 -1.46 18.26 -24.60
C PRO A 232 -2.82 18.23 -25.29
N ARG A 233 -2.85 18.11 -26.63
CA ARG A 233 -4.09 18.16 -27.44
C ARG A 233 -4.05 17.16 -28.59
N LEU A 234 -5.19 16.54 -28.87
CA LEU A 234 -5.31 15.50 -29.89
C LEU A 234 -5.04 16.03 -31.30
N GLU A 235 -5.46 17.26 -31.60
CA GLU A 235 -5.22 17.90 -32.90
C GLU A 235 -3.73 18.09 -33.17
N ALA A 236 -2.96 18.53 -32.18
CA ALA A 236 -1.52 18.66 -32.28
C ALA A 236 -0.84 17.31 -32.53
N ALA A 237 -1.30 16.27 -31.83
CA ALA A 237 -0.80 14.90 -32.01
C ALA A 237 -1.12 14.33 -33.40
N ARG A 238 -2.32 14.61 -33.95
CA ARG A 238 -2.68 14.20 -35.31
C ARG A 238 -1.79 14.88 -36.35
N ALA A 239 -1.63 16.20 -36.24
CA ALA A 239 -0.75 16.95 -37.14
C ALA A 239 0.71 16.47 -37.06
N ALA A 240 1.19 16.14 -35.85
CA ALA A 240 2.52 15.54 -35.68
C ALA A 240 2.63 14.16 -36.31
N ALA A 241 1.64 13.29 -36.12
CA ALA A 241 1.63 11.97 -36.75
C ALA A 241 1.70 12.07 -38.28
N ASP A 242 0.99 13.02 -38.88
CA ASP A 242 1.04 13.25 -40.33
C ASP A 242 2.42 13.76 -40.76
N ARG A 243 2.99 14.76 -40.06
CA ARG A 243 4.37 15.24 -40.33
C ARG A 243 5.42 14.14 -40.23
N LEU A 244 5.33 13.28 -39.22
CA LEU A 244 6.28 12.20 -38.98
C LEU A 244 6.15 11.07 -39.99
N ARG A 245 4.95 10.84 -40.55
CA ARG A 245 4.74 9.88 -41.65
C ARG A 245 5.29 10.42 -42.97
N ASP A 246 5.11 11.70 -43.23
CA ASP A 246 5.56 12.35 -44.46
C ASP A 246 7.07 12.64 -44.44
N GLY A 247 7.63 12.86 -43.25
CA GLY A 247 9.05 13.13 -43.04
C GLY A 247 9.87 11.88 -42.75
N GLY A 248 10.69 11.44 -43.69
CA GLY A 248 11.73 10.40 -43.47
C GLY A 248 12.91 10.88 -42.62
N ALA A 249 12.67 11.78 -41.67
CA ALA A 249 13.70 12.41 -40.84
C ALA A 249 14.20 11.47 -39.74
N ASP A 250 15.42 11.73 -39.27
CA ASP A 250 16.00 11.06 -38.11
C ASP A 250 15.06 11.16 -36.89
N PRO A 251 14.65 10.04 -36.26
CA PRO A 251 13.71 10.06 -35.15
C PRO A 251 14.12 10.97 -34.00
N LEU A 252 15.42 11.08 -33.71
CA LEU A 252 15.90 11.94 -32.63
C LEU A 252 15.77 13.42 -32.98
N ALA A 253 16.14 13.80 -34.21
CA ALA A 253 15.94 15.17 -34.70
C ALA A 253 14.45 15.56 -34.70
N SER A 254 13.56 14.65 -35.14
CA SER A 254 12.12 14.87 -35.08
C SER A 254 11.60 15.03 -33.65
N ALA A 255 12.10 14.24 -32.69
CA ALA A 255 11.74 14.38 -31.28
C ALA A 255 12.07 15.77 -30.72
N VAL A 256 13.27 16.26 -31.04
CA VAL A 256 13.75 17.56 -30.59
C VAL A 256 12.90 18.69 -31.20
N ALA A 257 12.61 18.62 -32.49
CA ALA A 257 11.73 19.60 -33.16
C ALA A 257 10.32 19.61 -32.54
N GLU A 258 9.70 18.44 -32.36
CA GLU A 258 8.36 18.33 -31.77
C GLU A 258 8.32 18.81 -30.30
N THR A 259 9.41 18.61 -29.55
CA THR A 259 9.54 19.12 -28.17
C THR A 259 9.65 20.65 -28.15
N LEU A 260 10.52 21.22 -28.98
CA LEU A 260 10.83 22.66 -28.98
C LEU A 260 9.72 23.49 -29.63
N ASP A 261 9.22 23.04 -30.78
CA ASP A 261 8.29 23.82 -31.61
C ASP A 261 6.83 23.58 -31.23
N HIS A 262 6.52 22.42 -30.66
CA HIS A 262 5.15 21.97 -30.40
C HIS A 262 4.90 21.52 -28.95
N GLY A 263 5.90 21.60 -28.08
CA GLY A 263 5.75 21.32 -26.64
C GLY A 263 5.45 19.85 -26.33
N ALA A 264 5.86 18.92 -27.19
CA ALA A 264 5.71 17.50 -26.94
C ALA A 264 6.61 17.03 -25.78
N ASP A 265 6.13 16.11 -24.94
CA ASP A 265 6.98 15.35 -24.02
C ASP A 265 7.49 14.10 -24.75
N ALA A 266 8.75 14.14 -25.16
CA ALA A 266 9.42 13.08 -25.92
C ALA A 266 10.18 12.11 -25.01
N ARG A 267 9.91 10.81 -25.16
CA ARG A 267 10.59 9.75 -24.39
C ARG A 267 10.97 8.57 -25.27
N LEU A 268 12.23 8.17 -25.18
CA LEU A 268 12.69 6.91 -25.76
C LEU A 268 12.35 5.75 -24.80
N ARG A 269 11.71 4.71 -25.30
CA ARG A 269 11.29 3.54 -24.52
C ARG A 269 11.70 2.25 -25.20
N ARG A 270 11.99 1.22 -24.39
CA ARG A 270 12.14 -0.16 -24.84
C ARG A 270 10.99 -0.98 -24.27
N LEU A 271 10.31 -1.72 -25.12
CA LEU A 271 9.10 -2.48 -24.77
C LEU A 271 8.91 -3.65 -25.74
N PHE A 272 8.06 -4.60 -25.38
CA PHE A 272 7.67 -5.70 -26.27
C PHE A 272 6.59 -5.25 -27.25
N ARG A 273 6.57 -5.86 -28.44
CA ARG A 273 5.56 -5.58 -29.47
C ARG A 273 4.13 -5.67 -28.92
N ALA A 274 3.85 -6.68 -28.10
CA ALA A 274 2.53 -6.87 -27.50
C ALA A 274 2.06 -5.68 -26.63
N GLU A 275 2.98 -4.89 -26.07
CA GLU A 275 2.64 -3.73 -25.22
C GLU A 275 2.13 -2.52 -26.02
N LEU A 276 2.39 -2.45 -27.33
CA LEU A 276 1.84 -1.39 -28.20
C LEU A 276 0.42 -1.68 -28.69
N GLY A 277 -0.11 -2.88 -28.41
CA GLY A 277 -1.43 -3.30 -28.85
C GLY A 277 -1.51 -3.68 -30.34
N GLN A 278 -2.74 -3.91 -30.82
CA GLN A 278 -2.98 -4.51 -32.15
C GLN A 278 -2.47 -3.65 -33.32
N GLY A 279 -2.47 -2.32 -33.17
CA GLY A 279 -1.99 -1.40 -34.22
C GLY A 279 -0.50 -1.55 -34.53
N ALA A 280 0.27 -2.19 -33.65
CA ALA A 280 1.69 -2.42 -33.83
C ALA A 280 2.04 -3.85 -34.29
N ALA A 281 1.05 -4.68 -34.62
CA ALA A 281 1.29 -6.08 -34.94
C ALA A 281 2.36 -6.26 -36.04
N ASN A 282 2.40 -5.38 -37.04
CA ASN A 282 3.38 -5.44 -38.13
C ASN A 282 4.31 -4.21 -38.18
N ALA A 283 4.41 -3.45 -37.09
CA ALA A 283 5.18 -2.21 -37.09
C ALA A 283 6.68 -2.48 -37.33
N ALA A 284 7.26 -1.73 -38.26
CA ALA A 284 8.65 -1.76 -38.67
C ALA A 284 9.37 -0.46 -38.27
N PRO A 285 10.72 -0.42 -38.25
CA PRO A 285 11.46 0.81 -38.05
C PRO A 285 11.02 1.89 -39.04
N GLY A 286 10.75 3.10 -38.53
CA GLY A 286 10.19 4.22 -39.27
C GLY A 286 8.68 4.38 -39.14
N ASP A 287 7.94 3.33 -38.77
CA ASP A 287 6.48 3.40 -38.67
C ASP A 287 6.02 4.33 -37.54
N VAL A 288 4.97 5.10 -37.84
CA VAL A 288 4.35 6.05 -36.91
C VAL A 288 2.94 5.57 -36.55
N LEU A 289 2.79 5.20 -35.29
CA LEU A 289 1.56 4.69 -34.69
C LEU A 289 0.82 5.80 -33.94
N GLY A 290 -0.52 5.73 -33.93
CA GLY A 290 -1.38 6.65 -33.20
C GLY A 290 -1.75 7.92 -34.00
N PRO A 291 -2.21 8.98 -33.32
CA PRO A 291 -2.28 9.13 -31.88
C PRO A 291 -3.34 8.27 -31.19
N TYR A 292 -3.08 7.82 -29.95
CA TYR A 292 -4.03 7.03 -29.14
C TYR A 292 -4.29 7.67 -27.78
N GLY A 293 -5.49 7.42 -27.23
CA GLY A 293 -5.85 7.73 -25.84
C GLY A 293 -6.31 9.18 -25.58
N PRO A 294 -6.82 9.46 -24.37
CA PRO A 294 -7.24 10.80 -23.93
C PRO A 294 -6.06 11.75 -23.73
N ASP A 295 -4.90 11.20 -23.34
CA ASP A 295 -3.60 11.86 -23.44
C ASP A 295 -2.94 11.41 -24.75
N PRO A 296 -3.05 12.19 -25.83
CA PRO A 296 -2.73 11.71 -27.16
C PRO A 296 -1.22 11.50 -27.32
N VAL A 297 -0.84 10.24 -27.56
CA VAL A 297 0.55 9.83 -27.77
C VAL A 297 0.74 9.36 -29.21
N VAL A 298 1.72 9.94 -29.90
CA VAL A 298 2.25 9.45 -31.18
C VAL A 298 3.49 8.62 -30.90
N THR A 299 3.61 7.45 -31.51
CA THR A 299 4.74 6.54 -31.30
C THR A 299 5.44 6.26 -32.62
N GLN A 300 6.72 6.60 -32.71
CA GLN A 300 7.56 6.22 -33.84
C GLN A 300 8.44 5.03 -33.47
N VAL A 301 8.43 3.99 -34.30
CA VAL A 301 9.30 2.82 -34.10
C VAL A 301 10.69 3.16 -34.62
N VAL A 302 11.71 3.07 -33.76
CA VAL A 302 13.10 3.37 -34.10
C VAL A 302 13.86 2.11 -34.48
N GLU A 303 13.64 1.02 -33.73
CA GLU A 303 14.34 -0.24 -33.93
C GLU A 303 13.42 -1.41 -33.55
N VAL A 304 13.51 -2.51 -34.29
CA VAL A 304 12.89 -3.80 -33.95
C VAL A 304 14.00 -4.83 -33.80
N ARG A 305 14.05 -5.50 -32.64
CA ARG A 305 14.98 -6.60 -32.39
C ARG A 305 14.21 -7.91 -32.27
N PRO A 306 14.72 -9.00 -32.88
CA PRO A 306 14.14 -10.32 -32.72
C PRO A 306 13.97 -10.71 -31.25
N ALA A 307 12.91 -11.46 -30.99
CA ALA A 307 12.64 -12.02 -29.68
C ALA A 307 13.73 -13.03 -29.30
N VAL A 308 14.30 -12.88 -28.10
CA VAL A 308 15.28 -13.81 -27.53
C VAL A 308 14.85 -14.09 -26.11
N LEU A 309 14.79 -15.36 -25.71
CA LEU A 309 14.42 -15.76 -24.36
C LEU A 309 15.60 -15.57 -23.40
N ASP A 310 15.97 -14.32 -23.18
CA ASP A 310 16.91 -13.91 -22.14
C ASP A 310 16.18 -13.63 -20.81
N ASP A 311 16.93 -13.41 -19.74
CA ASP A 311 16.35 -13.15 -18.41
C ASP A 311 15.43 -11.93 -18.39
N ALA A 312 15.70 -10.93 -19.22
CA ALA A 312 14.85 -9.74 -19.32
C ALA A 312 13.50 -10.07 -19.94
N THR A 313 13.50 -10.87 -21.00
CA THR A 313 12.29 -11.34 -21.68
C THR A 313 11.48 -12.28 -20.79
N ARG A 314 12.15 -13.21 -20.10
CA ARG A 314 11.49 -14.06 -19.10
C ARG A 314 10.82 -13.24 -18.01
N ARG A 315 11.51 -12.27 -17.40
CA ARG A 315 10.92 -11.37 -16.38
C ARG A 315 9.71 -10.59 -16.91
N GLY A 316 9.76 -10.15 -18.17
CA GLY A 316 8.63 -9.47 -18.82
C GLY A 316 7.40 -10.36 -18.97
N ILE A 317 7.61 -11.60 -19.39
CA ILE A 317 6.53 -12.60 -19.49
C ILE A 317 5.96 -12.93 -18.12
N GLU A 318 6.83 -13.17 -17.13
CA GLU A 318 6.43 -13.43 -15.75
C GLU A 318 5.61 -12.27 -15.16
N GLN A 319 6.01 -11.03 -15.43
CA GLN A 319 5.27 -9.84 -15.01
C GLN A 319 3.86 -9.82 -15.62
N ARG A 320 3.74 -10.06 -16.93
CA ARG A 320 2.44 -10.12 -17.60
C ARG A 320 1.55 -11.23 -17.06
N LEU A 321 2.09 -12.43 -16.88
CA LEU A 321 1.36 -13.56 -16.29
C LEU A 321 0.86 -13.25 -14.88
N PHE A 322 1.66 -12.53 -14.11
CA PHE A 322 1.31 -12.12 -12.76
C PHE A 322 0.23 -11.04 -12.74
N GLU A 323 0.26 -10.09 -13.67
CA GLU A 323 -0.82 -9.10 -13.86
C GLU A 323 -2.13 -9.77 -14.27
N ASP A 324 -2.08 -10.75 -15.18
CA ASP A 324 -3.25 -11.54 -15.58
C ASP A 324 -3.82 -12.35 -14.40
N TRP A 325 -2.95 -12.94 -13.57
CA TRP A 325 -3.34 -13.64 -12.36
C TRP A 325 -3.99 -12.68 -11.34
N LEU A 326 -3.40 -11.50 -11.10
CA LEU A 326 -3.99 -10.48 -10.22
C LEU A 326 -5.37 -10.03 -10.74
N ALA A 327 -5.51 -9.80 -12.04
CA ALA A 327 -6.80 -9.48 -12.65
C ALA A 327 -7.83 -10.61 -12.47
N GLY A 328 -7.39 -11.87 -12.49
CA GLY A 328 -8.22 -13.02 -12.10
C GLY A 328 -8.66 -12.93 -10.63
N ARG A 329 -7.72 -12.79 -9.70
CA ARG A 329 -7.99 -12.73 -8.26
C ARG A 329 -8.89 -11.56 -7.88
N ARG A 330 -8.68 -10.37 -8.46
CA ARG A 330 -9.54 -9.20 -8.24
C ARG A 330 -11.00 -9.45 -8.61
N ARG A 331 -11.27 -10.20 -9.68
CA ARG A 331 -12.64 -10.52 -10.11
C ARG A 331 -13.38 -11.41 -9.12
N GLU A 332 -12.65 -12.32 -8.48
CA GLU A 332 -13.18 -13.30 -7.52
C GLU A 332 -13.19 -12.77 -6.08
N ALA A 333 -12.40 -11.73 -5.78
CA ALA A 333 -12.26 -11.19 -4.45
C ALA A 333 -13.55 -10.54 -3.92
N HIS A 334 -13.81 -10.75 -2.64
CA HIS A 334 -14.78 -9.97 -1.89
C HIS A 334 -14.09 -8.70 -1.37
N VAL A 335 -14.40 -7.56 -1.99
CA VAL A 335 -13.83 -6.26 -1.63
C VAL A 335 -14.89 -5.43 -0.92
N GLU A 336 -14.66 -5.19 0.37
CA GLU A 336 -15.46 -4.28 1.20
C GLU A 336 -14.66 -3.00 1.46
N TRP A 337 -15.24 -1.86 1.07
CA TRP A 337 -14.67 -0.55 1.36
C TRP A 337 -15.27 -0.02 2.66
N VAL A 338 -14.43 0.20 3.66
CA VAL A 338 -14.84 0.73 4.97
C VAL A 338 -14.97 2.25 5.00
N TRP A 339 -14.82 2.91 3.84
CA TRP A 339 -15.03 4.33 3.63
C TRP A 339 -15.68 4.60 2.27
N GLY A 340 -16.26 5.79 2.09
CA GLY A 340 -16.98 6.19 0.87
C GLY A 340 -18.47 5.85 0.90
N ASP A 341 -19.23 6.38 -0.06
CA ASP A 341 -20.66 6.08 -0.20
C ASP A 341 -20.92 4.82 -1.05
N ALA A 342 -22.09 4.21 -0.87
CA ALA A 342 -22.49 2.96 -1.52
C ALA A 342 -22.46 3.01 -3.05
N ARG A 343 -22.69 4.18 -3.67
CA ARG A 343 -22.69 4.31 -5.14
C ARG A 343 -21.27 4.32 -5.69
N ARG A 344 -20.35 5.04 -5.03
CA ARG A 344 -18.94 5.13 -5.44
C ARG A 344 -18.21 3.80 -5.26
N THR A 345 -18.43 3.15 -4.12
CA THR A 345 -17.85 1.84 -3.80
C THR A 345 -18.35 0.76 -4.77
N GLU A 346 -19.63 0.76 -5.14
CA GLU A 346 -20.17 -0.16 -6.15
C GLU A 346 -19.57 0.09 -7.54
N ALA A 347 -19.45 1.36 -7.96
CA ALA A 347 -18.86 1.72 -9.25
C ALA A 347 -17.39 1.24 -9.36
N VAL A 348 -16.60 1.41 -8.30
CA VAL A 348 -15.21 0.91 -8.25
C VAL A 348 -15.18 -0.62 -8.24
N ASN A 349 -16.01 -1.28 -7.45
CA ASN A 349 -16.09 -2.75 -7.43
C ASN A 349 -16.48 -3.31 -8.80
N GLN A 350 -17.38 -2.64 -9.52
CA GLN A 350 -17.72 -2.99 -10.89
C GLN A 350 -16.52 -2.80 -11.84
N ALA A 351 -15.78 -1.70 -11.72
CA ALA A 351 -14.58 -1.44 -12.51
C ALA A 351 -13.46 -2.47 -12.23
N LEU A 352 -13.27 -2.87 -10.97
CA LEU A 352 -12.30 -3.91 -10.57
C LEU A 352 -12.62 -5.28 -11.18
N ARG A 353 -13.92 -5.58 -11.34
CA ARG A 353 -14.40 -6.84 -11.91
C ARG A 353 -14.49 -6.84 -13.44
N ALA A 354 -14.51 -5.66 -14.04
CA ALA A 354 -14.51 -5.55 -15.49
C ALA A 354 -13.26 -6.26 -16.05
N PRO A 355 -13.38 -7.00 -17.16
CA PRO A 355 -12.19 -7.49 -17.84
C PRO A 355 -11.29 -6.29 -18.11
N ALA A 356 -9.98 -6.43 -17.89
CA ALA A 356 -9.03 -5.48 -18.39
C ALA A 356 -9.25 -5.40 -19.90
N THR A 357 -10.00 -4.40 -20.35
CA THR A 357 -9.92 -3.97 -21.73
C THR A 357 -8.45 -3.64 -21.87
N GLY A 358 -7.71 -4.51 -22.56
CA GLY A 358 -6.28 -4.36 -22.68
C GLY A 358 -5.96 -2.92 -23.06
N GLY A 359 -4.78 -2.43 -22.71
CA GLY A 359 -4.26 -1.14 -23.19
C GLY A 359 -4.19 -1.01 -24.72
N ALA A 360 -4.85 -1.88 -25.49
CA ALA A 360 -5.28 -1.62 -26.85
C ALA A 360 -6.40 -0.56 -26.82
N ALA A 361 -5.98 0.68 -27.11
CA ALA A 361 -6.77 1.73 -27.75
C ALA A 361 -8.29 1.64 -27.51
N THR A 362 -8.79 2.49 -26.61
CA THR A 362 -10.20 2.90 -26.61
C THR A 362 -10.53 3.54 -27.96
N THR A 363 -10.90 2.70 -28.93
CA THR A 363 -11.60 3.10 -30.14
C THR A 363 -13.03 3.46 -29.75
N ALA A 364 -13.25 4.72 -29.38
CA ALA A 364 -14.57 5.31 -29.38
C ALA A 364 -14.63 6.27 -30.58
N ARG A 365 -15.30 5.76 -31.63
CA ARG A 365 -15.83 6.39 -32.86
C ARG A 365 -15.30 7.75 -33.31
#